data_AF-A0A9D6CPT7-F1
#
_entry.id   AF-A0A9D6CPT7-F1
#
_cell.length_a   1.000
_cell.length_b   1.000
_cell.length_c   1.000
_cell.angle_alpha   90.00
_cell.angle_beta   90.00
_cell.angle_gamma   90.00
#
_symmetry.space_group_name_H-M   'P 1'
#
loop_
_entity.id
_entity.type
_entity.pdbx_description
1 polymer ?
#
loop_
_entity_poly.entity_id
_entity_poly.type
_entity_poly.pdbx_seq_one_letter_code
_entity_poly.pdbx_strand_id
1 'polypeptide(L)'
;MQRLEWALIVLLIASSAAMAVAPWWVMDPARPQSATELQFAYSVRTGWGSVLAMMSLAAGALLCMRRWTLGGLWGKLLSVPALILLGLSAFVANSNLLEEIFRPMEAVGYIPAAEVKFLEPDDKLLVAHGDEGDRAYPLRLLQFHHVVNTTAGGTPVAVTWCSVRKAPEIWRAELEPGKPLTFRIAGFANGNLVLEDQQTHSWWAQADGEALLGPLAGREIHPLRWEETTLAQLQAQHPQMEVLQPAEDSVLAPR
;
A
#
# COMPACT_ATOMS: atom_id res chain seq x y z
N MET A 1 35.12 27.93 -4.75
CA MET A 1 34.63 26.64 -5.28
C MET A 1 34.17 25.67 -4.19
N GLN A 2 34.97 25.35 -3.16
CA GLN A 2 34.58 24.38 -2.12
C GLN A 2 33.26 24.70 -1.37
N ARG A 3 33.04 25.97 -0.99
CA ARG A 3 31.79 26.39 -0.33
C ARG A 3 30.56 26.21 -1.23
N LEU A 4 30.72 26.40 -2.53
CA LEU A 4 29.65 26.22 -3.51
C LEU A 4 29.27 24.75 -3.66
N GLU A 5 30.25 23.84 -3.71
CA GLU A 5 29.99 22.39 -3.82
C GLU A 5 29.23 21.87 -2.60
N TRP A 6 29.59 22.30 -1.39
CA TRP A 6 28.83 21.92 -0.18
C TRP A 6 27.42 22.52 -0.16
N ALA A 7 27.27 23.77 -0.58
CA ALA A 7 25.95 24.39 -0.72
C ALA A 7 25.07 23.60 -1.71
N LEU A 8 25.64 23.16 -2.83
CA LEU A 8 24.94 22.31 -3.80
C LEU A 8 24.55 20.95 -3.20
N ILE A 9 25.45 20.28 -2.48
CA ILE A 9 25.14 19.01 -1.80
C ILE A 9 23.97 19.19 -0.82
N VAL A 10 23.97 20.26 -0.03
CA VAL A 10 22.88 20.57 0.90
C VAL A 10 21.56 20.81 0.17
N LEU A 11 21.59 21.53 -0.95
CA LEU A 11 20.40 21.75 -1.78
C LEU A 11 19.86 20.44 -2.38
N LEU A 12 20.74 19.55 -2.84
CA LEU A 12 20.35 18.23 -3.34
C LEU A 12 19.71 17.36 -2.24
N ILE A 13 20.27 17.39 -1.03
CA ILE A 13 19.68 16.70 0.13
C ILE A 13 18.29 17.26 0.44
N ALA A 14 18.17 18.59 0.55
CA ALA A 14 16.90 19.23 0.87
C ALA A 14 15.83 18.95 -0.19
N SER A 15 16.20 19.01 -1.47
CA SER A 15 15.31 18.67 -2.59
C SER A 15 14.86 17.21 -2.54
N SER A 16 15.81 16.27 -2.40
CA SER A 16 15.49 14.84 -2.33
C SER A 16 14.63 14.50 -1.11
N ALA A 17 14.91 15.10 0.05
CA ALA A 17 14.13 14.90 1.27
C ALA A 17 12.71 15.47 1.11
N ALA A 18 12.56 16.62 0.45
CA ALA A 18 11.24 17.17 0.15
C ALA A 18 10.40 16.23 -0.71
N MET A 19 11.00 15.57 -1.70
CA MET A 19 10.29 14.59 -2.55
C MET A 19 9.86 13.34 -1.78
N ALA A 20 10.68 12.90 -0.82
CA ALA A 20 10.35 11.78 0.05
C ALA A 20 9.20 12.10 1.02
N VAL A 21 9.19 13.31 1.59
CA VAL A 21 8.25 13.68 2.67
C VAL A 21 6.94 14.26 2.14
N ALA A 22 6.95 14.97 1.02
CA ALA A 22 5.78 15.72 0.56
C ALA A 22 4.53 14.83 0.30
N PRO A 23 4.62 13.66 -0.37
CA PRO A 23 3.45 12.80 -0.55
C PRO A 23 2.85 12.33 0.78
N TRP A 24 3.69 11.99 1.76
CA TRP A 24 3.26 11.56 3.09
C TRP A 24 2.55 12.68 3.85
N TRP A 25 3.06 13.90 3.76
CA TRP A 25 2.44 15.06 4.36
C TRP A 25 1.11 15.43 3.67
N VAL A 26 1.00 15.16 2.36
CA VAL A 26 -0.24 15.34 1.63
C VAL A 26 -1.29 14.30 2.03
N MET A 27 -0.90 13.02 2.04
CA MET A 27 -1.79 11.89 2.30
C MET A 27 -2.05 11.64 3.80
N ASP A 28 -1.93 12.67 4.64
CA ASP A 28 -2.22 12.60 6.08
C ASP A 28 -3.73 12.42 6.31
N PRO A 29 -4.19 11.30 6.91
CA PRO A 29 -5.61 11.05 7.12
C PRO A 29 -6.27 12.04 8.09
N ALA A 30 -5.51 12.80 8.87
CA ALA A 30 -6.04 13.76 9.85
C ALA A 30 -6.51 15.09 9.22
N ARG A 31 -6.20 15.33 7.94
CA ARG A 31 -6.58 16.56 7.24
C ARG A 31 -7.37 16.25 5.96
N PRO A 32 -8.29 17.14 5.54
CA PRO A 32 -8.86 17.07 4.21
C PRO A 32 -7.79 17.38 3.15
N GLN A 33 -7.93 16.76 1.97
CA GLN A 33 -7.10 16.97 0.80
C GLN A 33 -7.94 17.42 -0.39
N SER A 34 -7.46 18.45 -1.08
CA SER A 34 -8.00 18.86 -2.37
C SER A 34 -7.55 17.93 -3.50
N ALA A 35 -8.29 17.94 -4.62
CA ALA A 35 -7.92 17.18 -5.81
C ALA A 35 -6.53 17.55 -6.33
N THR A 36 -6.16 18.83 -6.27
CA THR A 36 -4.84 19.31 -6.70
C THR A 36 -3.71 18.78 -5.82
N GLU A 37 -3.93 18.70 -4.50
CA GLU A 37 -2.95 18.11 -3.58
C GLU A 37 -2.75 16.61 -3.87
N LEU A 38 -3.86 15.86 -4.03
CA LEU A 38 -3.78 14.44 -4.37
C LEU A 38 -3.08 14.21 -5.71
N GLN A 39 -3.40 15.01 -6.73
CA GLN A 39 -2.72 14.97 -8.04
C GLN A 39 -1.23 15.27 -7.91
N PHE A 40 -0.86 16.23 -7.08
CA PHE A 40 0.54 16.52 -6.78
C PHE A 40 1.23 15.32 -6.15
N ALA A 41 0.68 14.75 -5.06
CA ALA A 41 1.24 13.59 -4.38
C ALA A 41 1.38 12.38 -5.31
N TYR A 42 0.36 12.11 -6.11
CA TYR A 42 0.38 11.09 -7.16
C TYR A 42 1.53 11.34 -8.13
N SER A 43 1.63 12.54 -8.71
CA SER A 43 2.68 12.85 -9.70
C SER A 43 4.10 12.77 -9.16
N VAL A 44 4.30 13.09 -7.87
CA VAL A 44 5.59 12.96 -7.19
C VAL A 44 5.95 11.48 -7.06
N ARG A 45 5.00 10.65 -6.61
CA ARG A 45 5.22 9.24 -6.29
C ARG A 45 5.29 8.32 -7.50
N THR A 46 4.46 8.53 -8.52
CA THR A 46 4.43 7.70 -9.74
C THR A 46 5.25 8.28 -10.89
N GLY A 47 5.78 9.50 -10.73
CA GLY A 47 6.47 10.22 -11.80
C GLY A 47 7.80 10.82 -11.39
N TRP A 48 7.84 12.14 -11.29
CA TRP A 48 9.08 12.92 -11.34
C TRP A 48 9.83 12.98 -10.00
N GLY A 49 9.17 12.74 -8.87
CA GLY A 49 9.81 12.78 -7.54
C GLY A 49 10.89 11.71 -7.38
N SER A 50 10.57 10.47 -7.77
CA SER A 50 11.49 9.34 -7.83
C SER A 50 12.72 9.63 -8.68
N VAL A 51 12.50 10.19 -9.88
CA VAL A 51 13.57 10.57 -10.82
C VAL A 51 14.45 11.68 -10.24
N LEU A 52 13.85 12.74 -9.66
CA LEU A 52 14.61 13.83 -9.04
C LEU A 52 15.43 13.35 -7.84
N ALA A 53 14.89 12.47 -7.00
CA ALA A 53 15.62 11.92 -5.85
C ALA A 53 16.83 11.09 -6.31
N MET A 54 16.64 10.26 -7.35
CA MET A 54 17.72 9.49 -7.95
C MET A 54 18.80 10.36 -8.62
N MET A 55 18.39 11.40 -9.36
CA MET A 55 19.33 12.36 -9.94
C MET A 55 20.09 13.14 -8.86
N SER A 56 19.42 13.48 -7.75
CA SER A 56 20.05 14.15 -6.61
C SER A 56 21.09 13.27 -5.93
N LEU A 57 20.79 11.97 -5.77
CA LEU A 57 21.75 10.98 -5.28
C LEU A 57 22.96 10.85 -6.22
N ALA A 58 22.73 10.72 -7.53
CA ALA A 58 23.82 10.59 -8.51
C ALA A 58 24.72 11.85 -8.54
N ALA A 59 24.13 13.04 -8.64
CA ALA A 59 24.86 14.30 -8.64
C ALA A 59 25.60 14.53 -7.31
N GLY A 60 24.94 14.26 -6.19
CA GLY A 60 25.53 14.37 -4.86
C GLY A 60 26.67 13.38 -4.64
N ALA A 61 26.57 12.17 -5.19
CA ALA A 61 27.65 11.18 -5.15
C ALA A 61 28.88 11.61 -5.94
N LEU A 62 28.71 12.20 -7.13
CA LEU A 62 29.81 12.76 -7.92
C LEU A 62 30.51 13.91 -7.18
N LEU A 63 29.73 14.82 -6.58
CA LEU A 63 30.28 15.92 -5.77
C LEU A 63 31.01 15.38 -4.53
N CYS A 64 30.43 14.41 -3.82
CA CYS A 64 31.07 13.76 -2.68
C CYS A 64 32.36 13.04 -3.06
N MET A 65 32.39 12.32 -4.18
CA MET A 65 33.59 11.64 -4.67
C MET A 65 34.71 12.65 -4.98
N ARG A 66 34.38 13.79 -5.60
CA ARG A 66 35.34 14.89 -5.82
C ARG A 66 35.82 15.54 -4.50
N ARG A 67 34.98 15.62 -3.47
CA ARG A 67 35.39 16.10 -2.13
C ARG A 67 36.18 15.09 -1.34
N TRP A 68 35.91 13.82 -1.51
CA TRP A 68 36.71 12.75 -0.96
C TRP A 68 38.15 12.79 -1.47
N THR A 69 38.35 13.07 -2.77
CA THR A 69 39.67 13.06 -3.41
C THR A 69 40.46 14.35 -3.16
N LEU A 70 39.86 15.55 -3.26
CA LEU A 70 40.60 16.82 -3.13
C LEU A 70 40.37 17.58 -1.81
N GLY A 71 39.55 17.07 -0.88
CA GLY A 71 39.08 17.82 0.30
C GLY A 71 39.76 17.47 1.64
N GLY A 72 40.77 16.61 1.65
CA GLY A 72 41.44 16.18 2.88
C GLY A 72 40.49 15.48 3.86
N LEU A 73 40.74 15.61 5.18
CA LEU A 73 39.95 14.95 6.23
C LEU A 73 38.48 15.41 6.24
N TRP A 74 38.24 16.72 6.10
CA TRP A 74 36.89 17.30 6.09
C TRP A 74 36.07 16.90 4.87
N GLY A 75 36.72 16.74 3.72
CA GLY A 75 36.10 16.17 2.52
C GLY A 75 35.52 14.78 2.81
N LYS A 76 36.29 13.93 3.49
CA LYS A 76 35.87 12.57 3.83
C LYS A 76 34.77 12.55 4.91
N LEU A 77 34.97 13.30 6.00
CA LEU A 77 34.05 13.34 7.14
C LEU A 77 32.65 13.83 6.76
N LEU A 78 32.54 14.81 5.86
CA LEU A 78 31.25 15.38 5.47
C LEU A 78 30.57 14.60 4.32
N SER A 79 31.34 13.90 3.47
CA SER A 79 30.77 13.16 2.34
C SER A 79 30.00 11.91 2.76
N VAL A 80 30.42 11.20 3.81
CA VAL A 80 29.70 10.02 4.31
C VAL A 80 28.26 10.35 4.73
N PRO A 81 28.02 11.28 5.68
CA PRO A 81 26.65 11.60 6.10
C PRO A 81 25.83 12.20 4.96
N ALA A 82 26.44 12.98 4.06
CA ALA A 82 25.74 13.50 2.89
C ALA A 82 25.23 12.37 1.98
N LEU A 83 26.06 11.37 1.69
CA LEU A 83 25.67 10.19 0.91
C LEU A 83 24.58 9.37 1.60
N ILE A 84 24.66 9.20 2.92
CA ILE A 84 23.62 8.52 3.70
C ILE A 84 22.28 9.25 3.59
N LEU A 85 22.27 10.57 3.76
CA LEU A 85 21.04 11.36 3.68
C LEU A 85 20.42 11.35 2.28
N LEU A 86 21.25 11.45 1.24
CA LEU A 86 20.80 11.32 -0.15
C LEU A 86 20.27 9.91 -0.43
N GLY A 87 20.99 8.88 0.02
CA GLY A 87 20.61 7.48 -0.18
C GLY A 87 19.30 7.15 0.52
N LEU A 88 19.14 7.57 1.78
CA LEU A 88 17.91 7.36 2.55
C LEU A 88 16.73 8.12 1.93
N SER A 89 16.95 9.38 1.52
CA SER A 89 15.90 10.18 0.90
C SER A 89 15.47 9.61 -0.46
N ALA A 90 16.42 9.14 -1.28
CA ALA A 90 16.12 8.44 -2.52
C ALA A 90 15.40 7.12 -2.25
N PHE A 91 15.83 6.33 -1.27
CA PHE A 91 15.15 5.10 -0.88
C PHE A 91 13.70 5.35 -0.49
N VAL A 92 13.44 6.30 0.43
CA VAL A 92 12.07 6.61 0.88
C VAL A 92 11.21 7.15 -0.27
N ALA A 93 11.75 8.02 -1.12
CA ALA A 93 11.01 8.55 -2.28
C ALA A 93 10.60 7.45 -3.29
N ASN A 94 11.34 6.34 -3.35
CA ASN A 94 11.12 5.25 -4.30
C ASN A 94 10.50 4.01 -3.65
N SER A 95 10.18 4.03 -2.36
CA SER A 95 9.66 2.87 -1.62
C SER A 95 8.27 3.13 -1.10
N ASN A 96 7.40 2.13 -1.19
CA ASN A 96 6.08 2.17 -0.59
C ASN A 96 6.13 1.60 0.84
N LEU A 97 6.60 2.40 1.81
CA LEU A 97 6.77 1.92 3.19
C LEU A 97 5.45 1.43 3.81
N LEU A 98 4.29 1.95 3.38
CA LEU A 98 3.00 1.46 3.85
C LEU A 98 2.74 0.02 3.43
N GLU A 99 3.07 -0.35 2.21
CA GLU A 99 3.00 -1.75 1.76
C GLU A 99 4.02 -2.62 2.50
N GLU A 100 5.18 -2.10 2.88
CA GLU A 100 6.14 -2.88 3.67
C GLU A 100 5.64 -3.17 5.09
N ILE A 101 4.93 -2.20 5.71
CA ILE A 101 4.30 -2.34 7.04
C ILE A 101 3.03 -3.20 6.95
N PHE A 102 2.22 -2.98 5.92
CA PHE A 102 0.93 -3.62 5.69
C PHE A 102 0.97 -4.39 4.37
N ARG A 103 1.77 -5.45 4.34
CA ARG A 103 1.95 -6.27 3.12
C ARG A 103 0.60 -6.86 2.71
N PRO A 104 0.15 -6.61 1.47
CA PRO A 104 -1.03 -7.26 0.94
C PRO A 104 -0.86 -8.76 1.04
N MET A 105 -1.88 -9.45 1.54
CA MET A 105 -1.89 -10.89 1.57
C MET A 105 -2.37 -11.40 0.20
N GLU A 106 -1.61 -12.30 -0.39
CA GLU A 106 -2.14 -13.19 -1.42
C GLU A 106 -2.74 -14.41 -0.73
N ALA A 107 -3.96 -14.79 -1.10
CA ALA A 107 -4.64 -15.91 -0.46
C ALA A 107 -3.87 -17.22 -0.67
N VAL A 108 -3.55 -17.88 0.44
CA VAL A 108 -2.80 -19.15 0.44
C VAL A 108 -3.72 -20.36 0.33
N GLY A 109 -4.98 -20.22 0.74
CA GLY A 109 -5.98 -21.28 0.66
C GLY A 109 -7.24 -20.98 1.46
N TYR A 110 -8.18 -21.91 1.40
CA TYR A 110 -9.45 -21.87 2.11
C TYR A 110 -9.69 -23.21 2.82
N ILE A 111 -10.33 -23.16 3.99
CA ILE A 111 -10.77 -24.35 4.72
C ILE A 111 -12.23 -24.27 5.11
N PRO A 112 -12.93 -25.42 5.25
CA PRO A 112 -14.29 -25.42 5.77
C PRO A 112 -14.38 -24.76 7.14
N ALA A 113 -15.43 -23.98 7.39
CA ALA A 113 -15.64 -23.27 8.64
C ALA A 113 -15.56 -24.20 9.87
N ALA A 114 -16.09 -25.42 9.76
CA ALA A 114 -16.03 -26.43 10.81
C ALA A 114 -14.60 -26.87 11.21
N GLU A 115 -13.61 -26.66 10.33
CA GLU A 115 -12.22 -27.03 10.55
C GLU A 115 -11.34 -25.86 11.01
N VAL A 116 -11.89 -24.64 11.04
CA VAL A 116 -11.17 -23.44 11.49
C VAL A 116 -10.86 -23.54 12.99
N LYS A 117 -9.56 -23.52 13.30
CA LYS A 117 -9.03 -23.58 14.68
C LYS A 117 -8.12 -22.40 15.04
N PHE A 118 -7.80 -21.54 14.07
CA PHE A 118 -6.93 -20.38 14.28
C PHE A 118 -7.70 -19.11 14.70
N LEU A 119 -9.03 -19.19 14.79
CA LEU A 119 -9.92 -18.12 15.23
C LEU A 119 -10.67 -18.55 16.48
N GLU A 120 -11.00 -17.58 17.31
CA GLU A 120 -11.88 -17.75 18.45
C GLU A 120 -13.36 -17.75 17.99
N PRO A 121 -14.28 -18.38 18.75
CA PRO A 121 -15.69 -18.48 18.37
C PRO A 121 -16.38 -17.12 18.10
N ASP A 122 -15.96 -16.06 18.79
CA ASP A 122 -16.50 -14.70 18.67
C ASP A 122 -15.76 -13.81 17.65
N ASP A 123 -14.69 -14.31 17.04
CA ASP A 123 -13.97 -13.59 15.98
C ASP A 123 -14.90 -13.32 14.79
N LYS A 124 -14.79 -12.11 14.25
CA LYS A 124 -15.63 -11.62 13.17
C LYS A 124 -15.14 -12.09 11.80
N LEU A 125 -16.08 -12.44 10.94
CA LEU A 125 -15.85 -12.77 9.54
C LEU A 125 -16.78 -11.97 8.65
N LEU A 126 -16.28 -11.62 7.47
CA LEU A 126 -17.08 -11.08 6.38
C LEU A 126 -17.44 -12.23 5.45
N VAL A 127 -18.72 -12.50 5.26
CA VAL A 127 -19.20 -13.49 4.29
C VAL A 127 -19.57 -12.74 3.02
N ALA A 128 -18.82 -12.96 1.95
CA ALA A 128 -19.17 -12.47 0.62
C ALA A 128 -20.12 -13.45 -0.06
N HIS A 129 -21.16 -12.91 -0.67
CA HIS A 129 -22.21 -13.63 -1.39
C HIS A 129 -22.18 -13.23 -2.87
N GLY A 130 -22.24 -14.22 -3.76
CA GLY A 130 -22.23 -13.95 -5.21
C GLY A 130 -22.27 -15.21 -6.06
N ASP A 131 -22.46 -15.04 -7.36
CA ASP A 131 -22.45 -16.14 -8.34
C ASP A 131 -21.07 -16.84 -8.40
N GLU A 132 -20.05 -16.15 -7.89
CA GLU A 132 -18.67 -16.59 -7.70
C GLU A 132 -18.51 -17.63 -6.57
N GLY A 133 -19.55 -17.85 -5.78
CA GLY A 133 -19.54 -18.74 -4.63
C GLY A 133 -19.16 -18.05 -3.33
N ASP A 134 -19.85 -18.46 -2.27
CA ASP A 134 -19.73 -17.82 -0.97
C ASP A 134 -18.37 -18.11 -0.34
N ARG A 135 -17.77 -17.08 0.24
CA ARG A 135 -16.47 -17.12 0.91
C ARG A 135 -16.47 -16.25 2.15
N ALA A 136 -15.83 -16.73 3.21
CA ALA A 136 -15.70 -16.02 4.46
C ALA A 136 -14.26 -15.52 4.67
N TYR A 137 -14.14 -14.26 5.07
CA TYR A 137 -12.88 -13.56 5.27
C TYR A 137 -12.76 -13.11 6.72
N PRO A 138 -11.81 -13.67 7.50
CA PRO A 138 -11.61 -13.26 8.89
C PRO A 138 -11.22 -11.77 8.98
N LEU A 139 -11.99 -10.99 9.73
CA LEU A 139 -11.77 -9.55 9.88
C LEU A 139 -10.38 -9.26 10.49
N ARG A 140 -9.90 -10.11 11.40
CA ARG A 140 -8.57 -9.95 12.02
C ARG A 140 -7.43 -10.06 10.99
N LEU A 141 -7.57 -10.88 9.94
CA LEU A 141 -6.59 -10.91 8.85
C LEU A 141 -6.58 -9.59 8.08
N LEU A 142 -7.77 -9.06 7.78
CA LEU A 142 -7.93 -7.77 7.10
C LEU A 142 -7.40 -6.61 7.94
N GLN A 143 -7.59 -6.64 9.25
CA GLN A 143 -7.07 -5.61 10.16
C GLN A 143 -5.54 -5.59 10.22
N PHE A 144 -4.87 -6.71 9.91
CA PHE A 144 -3.41 -6.79 9.87
C PHE A 144 -2.86 -6.46 8.49
N HIS A 145 -3.40 -7.06 7.43
CA HIS A 145 -2.88 -6.91 6.05
C HIS A 145 -3.49 -5.74 5.28
N HIS A 146 -4.68 -5.25 5.69
CA HIS A 146 -5.50 -4.23 5.03
C HIS A 146 -6.00 -4.54 3.62
N VAL A 147 -5.30 -5.36 2.85
CA VAL A 147 -5.66 -5.80 1.51
C VAL A 147 -5.37 -7.29 1.41
N VAL A 148 -6.37 -8.06 1.02
CA VAL A 148 -6.22 -9.45 0.60
C VAL A 148 -6.63 -9.53 -0.86
N ASN A 149 -5.70 -9.91 -1.73
CA ASN A 149 -6.00 -10.26 -3.12
C ASN A 149 -6.23 -11.76 -3.21
N THR A 150 -7.39 -12.16 -3.72
CA THR A 150 -7.82 -13.56 -3.78
C THR A 150 -8.71 -13.82 -5.00
N THR A 151 -9.23 -15.05 -5.10
CA THR A 151 -10.27 -15.41 -6.05
C THR A 151 -11.45 -16.08 -5.33
N ALA A 152 -12.68 -15.73 -5.71
CA ALA A 152 -13.90 -16.47 -5.38
C ALA A 152 -14.43 -17.10 -6.68
N GLY A 153 -14.55 -18.42 -6.75
CA GLY A 153 -15.02 -19.13 -7.95
C GLY A 153 -14.26 -18.78 -9.25
N GLY A 154 -12.98 -18.45 -9.14
CA GLY A 154 -12.13 -18.01 -10.26
C GLY A 154 -12.24 -16.52 -10.62
N THR A 155 -13.15 -15.77 -10.00
CA THR A 155 -13.24 -14.31 -10.14
C THR A 155 -12.25 -13.62 -9.21
N PRO A 156 -11.42 -12.68 -9.70
CA PRO A 156 -10.54 -11.87 -8.87
C PRO A 156 -11.32 -11.02 -7.85
N VAL A 157 -10.92 -11.07 -6.59
CA VAL A 157 -11.55 -10.34 -5.48
C VAL A 157 -10.49 -9.63 -4.66
N ALA A 158 -10.77 -8.40 -4.27
CA ALA A 158 -9.99 -7.64 -3.30
C ALA A 158 -10.84 -7.40 -2.05
N VAL A 159 -10.39 -7.97 -0.92
CA VAL A 159 -11.01 -7.78 0.38
C VAL A 159 -10.17 -6.79 1.15
N THR A 160 -10.77 -5.69 1.58
CA THR A 160 -10.03 -4.52 2.07
C THR A 160 -10.54 -4.06 3.42
N TRP A 161 -9.68 -3.41 4.20
CA TRP A 161 -10.02 -2.81 5.49
C TRP A 161 -9.37 -1.44 5.66
N CYS A 162 -10.19 -0.42 5.88
CA CYS A 162 -9.72 0.92 6.20
C CYS A 162 -9.66 1.13 7.72
N SER A 163 -8.47 1.33 8.29
CA SER A 163 -8.29 1.61 9.74
C SER A 163 -8.91 2.92 10.19
N VAL A 164 -8.97 3.92 9.30
CA VAL A 164 -9.51 5.25 9.61
C VAL A 164 -11.03 5.20 9.69
N ARG A 165 -11.69 4.59 8.70
CA ARG A 165 -13.16 4.45 8.68
C ARG A 165 -13.67 3.29 9.52
N LYS A 166 -12.80 2.32 9.84
CA LYS A 166 -13.14 1.05 10.50
C LYS A 166 -14.20 0.27 9.72
N ALA A 167 -14.07 0.28 8.40
CA ALA A 167 -15.01 -0.35 7.49
C ALA A 167 -14.25 -1.27 6.53
N PRO A 168 -14.73 -2.50 6.30
CA PRO A 168 -14.24 -3.33 5.24
C PRO A 168 -15.01 -3.09 3.94
N GLU A 169 -14.39 -3.41 2.82
CA GLU A 169 -15.08 -3.51 1.53
C GLU A 169 -14.58 -4.70 0.72
N ILE A 170 -15.47 -5.29 -0.06
CA ILE A 170 -15.18 -6.44 -0.91
C ILE A 170 -15.50 -6.08 -2.36
N TRP A 171 -14.48 -6.10 -3.19
CA TRP A 171 -14.59 -5.69 -4.59
C TRP A 171 -14.30 -6.85 -5.53
N ARG A 172 -15.06 -6.94 -6.61
CA ARG A 172 -14.61 -7.67 -7.80
C ARG A 172 -13.43 -6.90 -8.39
N ALA A 173 -12.23 -7.44 -8.23
CA ALA A 173 -10.97 -6.80 -8.61
C ALA A 173 -10.69 -6.98 -10.10
N GLU A 174 -11.64 -6.62 -10.94
CA GLU A 174 -11.58 -6.79 -12.39
C GLU A 174 -12.52 -5.80 -13.07
N LEU A 175 -12.02 -5.11 -14.10
CA LEU A 175 -12.81 -4.17 -14.90
C LEU A 175 -13.50 -4.81 -16.10
N GLU A 176 -12.87 -5.82 -16.67
CA GLU A 176 -13.33 -6.56 -17.84
C GLU A 176 -12.86 -8.01 -17.71
N PRO A 177 -13.63 -9.00 -18.18
CA PRO A 177 -13.23 -10.41 -18.07
C PRO A 177 -11.83 -10.69 -18.62
N GLY A 178 -11.00 -11.34 -17.81
CA GLY A 178 -9.59 -11.64 -18.08
C GLY A 178 -8.61 -10.51 -17.73
N LYS A 179 -9.03 -9.43 -17.08
CA LYS A 179 -8.16 -8.29 -16.69
C LYS A 179 -8.18 -8.05 -15.18
N PRO A 180 -7.57 -8.96 -14.39
CA PRO A 180 -7.50 -8.81 -12.94
C PRO A 180 -6.68 -7.58 -12.55
N LEU A 181 -7.13 -6.92 -11.49
CA LEU A 181 -6.40 -5.90 -10.76
C LEU A 181 -5.88 -6.50 -9.45
N THR A 182 -4.63 -6.19 -9.13
CA THR A 182 -4.01 -6.57 -7.86
C THR A 182 -3.74 -5.30 -7.09
N PHE A 183 -4.31 -5.19 -5.90
CA PHE A 183 -4.24 -3.96 -5.12
C PHE A 183 -3.18 -4.03 -4.03
N ARG A 184 -2.55 -2.88 -3.78
CA ARG A 184 -1.69 -2.62 -2.63
C ARG A 184 -2.09 -1.30 -1.98
N ILE A 185 -1.60 -1.01 -0.78
CA ILE A 185 -1.89 0.26 -0.13
C ILE A 185 -1.09 1.39 -0.77
N ALA A 186 -1.75 2.47 -1.17
CA ALA A 186 -1.11 3.70 -1.59
C ALA A 186 -0.98 4.69 -0.43
N GLY A 187 -2.00 4.82 0.41
CA GLY A 187 -2.03 5.79 1.50
C GLY A 187 -3.45 6.17 1.85
N PHE A 188 -3.68 7.44 2.20
CA PHE A 188 -5.00 7.93 2.56
C PHE A 188 -5.37 9.20 1.80
N ALA A 189 -6.67 9.37 1.56
CA ALA A 189 -7.25 10.58 1.00
C ALA A 189 -8.62 10.80 1.64
N ASN A 190 -8.84 11.99 2.22
CA ASN A 190 -10.09 12.40 2.83
C ASN A 190 -10.63 11.39 3.86
N GLY A 191 -9.74 10.85 4.68
CA GLY A 191 -10.07 9.85 5.69
C GLY A 191 -10.44 8.47 5.13
N ASN A 192 -10.22 8.22 3.84
CA ASN A 192 -10.42 6.93 3.19
C ASN A 192 -9.07 6.28 2.83
N LEU A 193 -9.02 4.95 2.85
CA LEU A 193 -7.87 4.20 2.36
C LEU A 193 -7.79 4.37 0.84
N VAL A 194 -6.59 4.63 0.33
CA VAL A 194 -6.32 4.66 -1.10
C VAL A 194 -5.53 3.42 -1.46
N LEU A 195 -6.07 2.65 -2.41
CA LEU A 195 -5.43 1.49 -2.99
C LEU A 195 -4.68 1.90 -4.25
N GLU A 196 -3.61 1.22 -4.58
CA GLU A 196 -2.97 1.32 -5.90
C GLU A 196 -3.05 -0.03 -6.59
N ASP A 197 -3.52 -0.06 -7.84
CA ASP A 197 -3.44 -1.27 -8.66
C ASP A 197 -2.03 -1.43 -9.27
N GLN A 198 -1.50 -2.64 -9.23
CA GLN A 198 -0.15 -2.92 -9.73
C GLN A 198 -0.04 -2.87 -11.27
N GLN A 199 -1.16 -2.99 -11.97
CA GLN A 199 -1.21 -3.09 -13.43
C GLN A 199 -1.02 -1.73 -14.12
N THR A 200 -1.61 -0.68 -13.56
CA THR A 200 -1.64 0.67 -14.14
C THR A 200 -1.14 1.76 -13.20
N HIS A 201 -0.90 1.43 -11.93
CA HIS A 201 -0.56 2.37 -10.87
C HIS A 201 -1.63 3.44 -10.64
N SER A 202 -2.91 3.15 -10.95
CA SER A 202 -4.00 4.06 -10.63
C SER A 202 -4.31 3.99 -9.14
N TRP A 203 -4.74 5.11 -8.57
CA TRP A 203 -5.12 5.22 -7.16
C TRP A 203 -6.63 5.15 -7.02
N TRP A 204 -7.12 4.30 -6.13
CA TRP A 204 -8.53 3.96 -5.96
C TRP A 204 -9.01 4.28 -4.55
N ALA A 205 -10.19 4.89 -4.44
CA ALA A 205 -10.89 5.08 -3.19
C ALA A 205 -11.44 3.74 -2.70
N GLN A 206 -10.94 3.24 -1.56
CA GLN A 206 -11.34 1.93 -1.03
C GLN A 206 -12.84 1.84 -0.74
N ALA A 207 -13.43 2.87 -0.14
CA ALA A 207 -14.85 2.91 0.17
C ALA A 207 -15.78 2.90 -1.05
N ASP A 208 -15.35 3.47 -2.17
CA ASP A 208 -16.23 3.71 -3.32
C ASP A 208 -15.91 2.81 -4.52
N GLY A 209 -14.73 2.19 -4.54
CA GLY A 209 -14.27 1.39 -5.68
C GLY A 209 -13.95 2.23 -6.92
N GLU A 210 -13.85 3.55 -6.79
CA GLU A 210 -13.53 4.47 -7.90
C GLU A 210 -12.03 4.76 -7.97
N ALA A 211 -11.46 4.70 -9.17
CA ALA A 211 -10.13 5.20 -9.46
C ALA A 211 -10.14 6.73 -9.41
N LEU A 212 -9.51 7.30 -8.40
CA LEU A 212 -9.35 8.74 -8.22
C LEU A 212 -8.37 9.35 -9.21
N LEU A 213 -7.22 8.70 -9.41
CA LEU A 213 -6.09 9.24 -10.19
C LEU A 213 -5.39 8.14 -10.98
N GLY A 214 -4.70 8.53 -12.05
CA GLY A 214 -3.93 7.63 -12.91
C GLY A 214 -4.65 7.18 -14.17
N PRO A 215 -4.10 6.20 -14.91
CA PRO A 215 -4.63 5.78 -16.21
C PRO A 215 -6.09 5.32 -16.19
N LEU A 216 -6.59 4.83 -15.06
CA LEU A 216 -7.96 4.35 -14.89
C LEU A 216 -8.88 5.36 -14.21
N ALA A 217 -8.47 6.62 -14.01
CA ALA A 217 -9.28 7.62 -13.30
C ALA A 217 -10.74 7.71 -13.81
N GLY A 218 -11.69 7.74 -12.88
CA GLY A 218 -13.14 7.73 -13.12
C GLY A 218 -13.74 6.37 -13.47
N ARG A 219 -12.93 5.29 -13.49
CA ARG A 219 -13.43 3.91 -13.58
C ARG A 219 -13.81 3.39 -12.21
N GLU A 220 -14.80 2.51 -12.17
CA GLU A 220 -15.28 1.87 -10.94
C GLU A 220 -15.16 0.35 -11.04
N ILE A 221 -14.83 -0.29 -9.92
CA ILE A 221 -14.94 -1.74 -9.74
C ILE A 221 -16.25 -2.09 -9.02
N HIS A 222 -16.79 -3.28 -9.30
CA HIS A 222 -18.10 -3.66 -8.78
C HIS A 222 -18.01 -4.23 -7.35
N PRO A 223 -18.87 -3.80 -6.42
CA PRO A 223 -18.89 -4.36 -5.07
C PRO A 223 -19.46 -5.77 -5.08
N LEU A 224 -18.94 -6.63 -4.21
CA LEU A 224 -19.59 -7.87 -3.83
C LEU A 224 -20.47 -7.63 -2.61
N ARG A 225 -21.65 -8.24 -2.58
CA ARG A 225 -22.50 -8.18 -1.39
C ARG A 225 -21.84 -8.99 -0.28
N TRP A 226 -21.85 -8.45 0.93
CA TRP A 226 -21.30 -9.15 2.07
C TRP A 226 -22.07 -8.84 3.35
N GLU A 227 -21.92 -9.70 4.33
CA GLU A 227 -22.44 -9.51 5.69
C GLU A 227 -21.39 -9.88 6.74
N GLU A 228 -21.54 -9.35 7.95
CA GLU A 228 -20.66 -9.70 9.07
C GLU A 228 -21.31 -10.78 9.93
N THR A 229 -20.54 -11.80 10.29
CA THR A 229 -20.92 -12.87 11.22
C THR A 229 -19.79 -13.19 12.20
N THR A 230 -20.04 -14.12 13.12
CA THR A 230 -19.01 -14.70 14.00
C THR A 230 -18.63 -16.10 13.55
N LEU A 231 -17.45 -16.59 13.95
CA LEU A 231 -17.04 -17.96 13.63
C LEU A 231 -18.05 -18.98 14.16
N ALA A 232 -18.51 -18.82 15.40
CA ALA A 232 -19.47 -19.74 16.02
C ALA A 232 -20.77 -19.82 15.21
N GLN A 233 -21.31 -18.67 14.78
CA GLN A 233 -22.51 -18.63 13.96
C GLN A 233 -22.29 -19.27 12.59
N LEU A 234 -21.14 -18.97 11.95
CA LEU A 234 -20.80 -19.54 10.66
C LEU A 234 -20.64 -21.07 10.73
N GLN A 235 -19.96 -21.58 11.75
CA GLN A 235 -19.81 -23.02 11.98
C GLN A 235 -21.15 -23.73 12.23
N ALA A 236 -22.07 -23.07 12.94
CA ALA A 236 -23.39 -23.64 13.22
C ALA A 236 -24.31 -23.64 11.99
N GLN A 237 -24.25 -22.60 11.16
CA GLN A 237 -25.19 -22.40 10.04
C GLN A 237 -24.65 -22.94 8.72
N HIS A 238 -23.36 -22.76 8.46
CA HIS A 238 -22.67 -23.09 7.20
C HIS A 238 -21.31 -23.77 7.46
N PRO A 239 -21.27 -24.97 8.06
CA PRO A 239 -20.02 -25.64 8.46
C PRO A 239 -19.07 -25.95 7.29
N GLN A 240 -19.60 -26.05 6.07
CA GLN A 240 -18.84 -26.32 4.85
C GLN A 240 -18.42 -25.03 4.11
N MET A 241 -18.82 -23.84 4.58
CA MET A 241 -18.42 -22.60 3.93
C MET A 241 -16.90 -22.43 4.03
N GLU A 242 -16.29 -22.06 2.93
CA GLU A 242 -14.85 -21.87 2.84
C GLU A 242 -14.43 -20.54 3.50
N VAL A 243 -13.54 -20.64 4.47
CA VAL A 243 -12.93 -19.56 5.23
C VAL A 243 -11.48 -19.38 4.79
N LEU A 244 -11.10 -18.15 4.48
CA LEU A 244 -9.73 -17.81 4.09
C LEU A 244 -8.73 -18.17 5.20
N GLN A 245 -7.65 -18.86 4.83
CA GLN A 245 -6.56 -19.22 5.73
C GLN A 245 -5.54 -18.07 5.90
N PRO A 246 -4.92 -17.95 7.09
CA PRO A 246 -3.76 -17.09 7.26
C PRO A 246 -2.59 -17.54 6.38
N ALA A 247 -1.84 -16.59 5.82
CA ALA A 247 -0.51 -16.83 5.30
C ALA A 247 0.49 -17.11 6.44
N GLU A 248 1.61 -17.78 6.16
CA GLU A 248 2.64 -18.16 7.15
C GLU A 248 3.21 -16.95 7.92
N ASP A 249 3.24 -15.78 7.30
CA ASP A 249 3.73 -14.52 7.89
C ASP A 249 2.64 -13.74 8.65
N SER A 250 1.43 -14.29 8.75
CA SER A 250 0.30 -13.65 9.43
C SER A 250 0.31 -13.89 10.94
N VAL A 251 -0.25 -12.95 11.70
CA VAL A 251 -0.41 -13.04 13.17
C VAL A 251 -1.23 -14.26 13.58
N LEU A 252 -2.04 -14.80 12.67
CA LEU A 252 -2.89 -15.97 12.88
C LEU A 252 -2.28 -17.28 12.36
N ALA A 253 -1.06 -17.26 11.81
CA ALA A 253 -0.38 -18.48 11.41
C ALA A 253 -0.11 -19.37 12.64
N PRO A 254 -0.42 -20.68 12.57
CA PRO A 254 0.01 -21.61 13.61
C PRO A 254 1.54 -21.62 13.68
N ARG A 255 2.09 -21.35 14.87
CA ARG A 255 3.54 -21.45 15.13
C ARG A 255 3.99 -22.90 15.30
#